data_AF-A0AAE8KBX4-F1
#
_entry.id   AF-A0AAE8KBX4-F1
#
_cell.length_a   1.000
_cell.length_b   1.000
_cell.length_c   1.000
_cell.angle_alpha   90.00
_cell.angle_beta   90.00
_cell.angle_gamma   90.00
#
_symmetry.space_group_name_H-M   'P 1'
#
loop_
_entity.id
_entity.type
_entity.pdbx_description
1 polymer ?
#
loop_
_entity_poly.entity_id
_entity_poly.type
_entity_poly.pdbx_seq_one_letter_code
_entity_poly.pdbx_strand_id
1 'polypeptide(L)'
;MIANIRVHIDGQSRELCFLDLMKFSEEQVRERMEERGFSDQSFFICGFSDWEVDSILSLDEAYVLKRMIVELYDGDDFIVVHLLKNHKSFSEIIKHYYRFLTKDEVQLMKILWKNVEISSLVDFFYQVNNWVSAVQAYVEKGVVLNTSKGFYIDFDYSNSL
;
A
#
# COMPACT_ATOMS: atom_id res chain seq x y z
N MET A 1 2.68 8.08 -10.76
CA MET A 1 1.51 7.23 -11.02
C MET A 1 1.13 7.23 -12.51
N ILE A 2 2.06 6.83 -13.38
CA ILE A 2 1.82 6.67 -14.83
C ILE A 2 1.20 5.28 -15.05
N ALA A 3 -0.12 5.22 -15.10
CA ALA A 3 -0.87 3.98 -15.24
C ALA A 3 -0.73 3.40 -16.65
N ASN A 4 -0.47 2.10 -16.76
CA ASN A 4 -0.64 1.35 -17.99
C ASN A 4 -2.11 0.90 -18.10
N ILE A 5 -2.89 1.58 -18.93
CA ILE A 5 -4.30 1.24 -19.13
C ILE A 5 -4.41 0.21 -20.25
N ARG A 6 -5.09 -0.88 -19.95
CA ARG A 6 -5.34 -1.98 -20.89
C ARG A 6 -6.84 -2.22 -21.04
N VAL A 7 -7.23 -2.73 -22.19
CA VAL A 7 -8.61 -3.09 -22.53
C VAL A 7 -8.74 -4.57 -22.77
N HIS A 8 -9.93 -5.11 -22.52
CA HIS A 8 -10.28 -6.47 -22.87
C HIS A 8 -11.04 -6.50 -24.21
N ILE A 9 -10.42 -7.04 -25.25
CA ILE A 9 -11.00 -7.16 -26.59
C ILE A 9 -10.82 -8.61 -27.05
N ASP A 10 -11.92 -9.27 -27.41
CA ASP A 10 -11.94 -10.63 -27.96
C ASP A 10 -11.19 -11.68 -27.11
N GLY A 11 -11.34 -11.62 -25.78
CA GLY A 11 -10.66 -12.54 -24.86
C GLY A 11 -9.18 -12.19 -24.62
N GLN A 12 -8.65 -11.14 -25.26
CA GLN A 12 -7.26 -10.72 -25.13
C GLN A 12 -7.14 -9.35 -24.46
N SER A 13 -6.09 -9.20 -23.67
CA SER A 13 -5.74 -7.90 -23.09
C SER A 13 -4.80 -7.14 -24.03
N ARG A 14 -5.18 -5.92 -24.42
CA ARG A 14 -4.35 -5.03 -25.24
C ARG A 14 -4.04 -3.74 -24.49
N GLU A 15 -2.83 -3.23 -24.67
CA GLU A 15 -2.47 -1.89 -24.21
C GLU A 15 -3.30 -0.84 -24.94
N LEU A 16 -3.88 0.09 -24.18
CA LEU A 16 -4.64 1.21 -24.71
C LEU A 16 -3.79 2.49 -24.69
N CYS A 17 -3.23 2.84 -23.52
CA CYS A 17 -2.38 4.00 -23.35
C CYS A 17 -1.65 4.00 -22.00
N PHE A 18 -0.67 4.90 -21.88
CA PHE A 18 -0.11 5.32 -20.60
C PHE A 18 -0.71 6.66 -20.18
N LEU A 19 -1.12 6.78 -18.92
CA LEU A 19 -1.76 7.99 -18.41
C LEU A 19 -1.22 8.35 -17.02
N ASP A 20 -0.79 9.59 -16.86
CA ASP A 20 -0.42 10.15 -15.56
C ASP A 20 -1.68 10.48 -14.76
N LEU A 21 -2.09 9.57 -13.87
CA LEU A 21 -3.31 9.73 -13.09
C LEU A 21 -3.23 10.90 -12.10
N MET A 22 -2.03 11.40 -11.76
CA MET A 22 -1.92 12.56 -10.87
C MET A 22 -2.50 13.83 -11.50
N LYS A 23 -2.49 13.93 -12.84
CA LYS A 23 -2.87 15.15 -13.57
C LYS A 23 -4.36 15.28 -13.89
N PHE A 24 -5.13 14.21 -13.77
CA PHE A 24 -6.53 14.16 -14.17
C PHE A 24 -7.42 13.72 -13.00
N SER A 25 -8.69 14.12 -13.01
CA SER A 25 -9.69 13.55 -12.10
C SER A 25 -10.20 12.21 -12.64
N GLU A 26 -10.77 11.40 -11.74
CA GLU A 26 -11.36 10.11 -12.08
C GLU A 26 -12.48 10.27 -13.12
N GLU A 27 -13.35 11.26 -12.92
CA GLU A 27 -14.43 11.63 -13.84
C GLU A 27 -13.91 12.02 -15.23
N GLN A 28 -12.87 12.86 -15.30
CA GLN A 28 -12.25 13.23 -16.58
C GLN A 28 -11.71 12.02 -17.34
N VAL A 29 -11.14 11.04 -16.64
CA VAL A 29 -10.65 9.82 -17.29
C VAL A 29 -11.82 8.96 -17.76
N ARG A 30 -12.85 8.79 -16.92
CA ARG A 30 -14.04 8.01 -17.23
C ARG A 30 -14.80 8.57 -18.45
N GLU A 31 -15.06 9.87 -18.48
CA GLU A 31 -15.70 10.55 -19.63
C GLU A 31 -14.92 10.29 -20.93
N ARG A 32 -13.58 10.39 -20.90
CA ARG A 32 -12.74 10.14 -22.08
C ARG A 32 -12.75 8.69 -22.53
N MET A 33 -12.93 7.74 -21.61
CA MET A 33 -13.07 6.32 -21.95
C MET A 33 -14.43 6.06 -22.60
N GLU A 34 -15.50 6.63 -22.05
CA GLU A 34 -16.86 6.53 -22.58
C GLU A 34 -16.96 7.13 -23.98
N GLU A 35 -16.38 8.31 -24.23
CA GLU A 35 -16.29 8.93 -25.56
C GLU A 35 -15.62 8.02 -26.61
N ARG A 36 -14.74 7.12 -26.16
CA ARG A 36 -14.02 6.14 -27.00
C ARG A 36 -14.71 4.78 -27.07
N GLY A 37 -15.88 4.64 -26.44
CA GLY A 37 -16.67 3.42 -26.44
C GLY A 37 -16.23 2.38 -25.40
N PHE A 38 -15.48 2.77 -24.38
CA PHE A 38 -15.10 1.89 -23.28
C PHE A 38 -15.95 2.18 -22.03
N SER A 39 -16.40 1.12 -21.36
CA SER A 39 -17.04 1.19 -20.06
C SER A 39 -16.04 0.81 -18.97
N ASP A 40 -16.34 1.09 -17.70
CA ASP A 40 -15.47 0.75 -16.57
C ASP A 40 -15.18 -0.76 -16.44
N GLN A 41 -15.97 -1.62 -17.09
CA GLN A 41 -15.73 -3.06 -17.14
C GLN A 41 -14.85 -3.50 -18.33
N SER A 42 -14.65 -2.65 -19.33
CA SER A 42 -13.90 -3.00 -20.54
C SER A 42 -12.44 -2.56 -20.53
N PHE A 43 -12.03 -1.79 -19.51
CA PHE A 43 -10.63 -1.43 -19.28
C PHE A 43 -10.22 -1.61 -17.82
N PHE A 44 -8.91 -1.70 -17.59
CA PHE A 44 -8.30 -1.82 -16.28
C PHE A 44 -6.88 -1.27 -16.31
N ILE A 45 -6.31 -1.02 -15.13
CA ILE A 45 -4.93 -0.60 -14.96
C ILE A 45 -4.08 -1.84 -14.70
N CYS A 46 -3.01 -1.98 -15.49
CA CYS A 46 -2.02 -3.05 -15.38
C CYS A 46 -0.71 -2.46 -14.86
N GLY A 47 -0.77 -1.88 -13.67
CA GLY A 47 0.38 -1.33 -12.98
C GLY A 47 0.71 0.11 -13.33
N PHE A 48 1.86 0.55 -12.82
CA PHE A 48 2.36 1.92 -12.94
C PHE A 48 3.80 1.90 -13.43
N SER A 49 4.06 2.47 -14.60
CA SER A 49 5.35 2.34 -15.29
C SER A 49 6.47 3.13 -14.61
N ASP A 50 6.16 4.30 -14.04
CA ASP A 50 7.13 5.11 -13.29
C ASP A 50 7.49 4.53 -11.93
N TRP A 51 6.66 3.62 -11.41
CA TRP A 51 6.93 2.88 -10.18
C TRP A 51 7.54 1.50 -10.45
N GLU A 52 7.55 1.02 -11.69
CA GLU A 52 7.95 -0.35 -12.06
C GLU A 52 7.17 -1.39 -11.24
N VAL A 53 5.84 -1.20 -11.17
CA VAL A 53 4.91 -2.09 -10.45
C VAL A 53 3.95 -2.70 -11.44
N ASP A 54 3.83 -4.03 -11.40
CA ASP A 54 2.79 -4.77 -12.09
C ASP A 54 1.67 -5.14 -11.10
N SER A 55 0.48 -4.58 -11.31
CA SER A 55 -0.71 -4.85 -10.47
C SER A 55 -1.97 -4.62 -11.29
N ILE A 56 -2.98 -5.47 -11.11
CA ILE A 56 -4.27 -5.30 -11.77
C ILE A 56 -5.17 -4.50 -10.83
N LEU A 57 -5.64 -3.34 -11.29
CA LEU A 57 -6.52 -2.45 -10.54
C LEU A 57 -7.65 -1.94 -11.45
N SER A 58 -8.82 -1.70 -10.87
CA SER A 58 -9.83 -0.87 -11.52
C SER A 58 -9.41 0.61 -11.53
N LEU A 59 -10.13 1.44 -12.30
CA LEU A 59 -9.93 2.89 -12.25
C LEU A 59 -10.14 3.42 -10.83
N ASP A 60 -11.26 3.03 -10.20
CA ASP A 60 -11.64 3.45 -8.85
C ASP A 60 -10.56 3.08 -7.83
N GLU A 61 -10.04 1.85 -7.87
CA GLU A 61 -8.99 1.38 -6.97
C GLU A 61 -7.72 2.22 -7.11
N ALA A 62 -7.31 2.52 -8.34
CA ALA A 62 -6.17 3.40 -8.58
C ALA A 62 -6.41 4.83 -8.07
N TYR A 63 -7.63 5.36 -8.20
CA TYR A 63 -7.96 6.67 -7.65
C TYR A 63 -8.10 6.68 -6.12
N VAL A 64 -8.47 5.57 -5.49
CA VAL A 64 -8.35 5.40 -4.04
C VAL A 64 -6.89 5.48 -3.62
N LEU A 65 -5.98 4.78 -4.31
CA LEU A 65 -4.54 4.88 -4.04
C LEU A 65 -4.01 6.31 -4.23
N LYS A 66 -4.44 7.00 -5.28
CA LYS A 66 -4.12 8.43 -5.50
C LYS A 66 -4.55 9.28 -4.30
N ARG A 67 -5.78 9.11 -3.82
CA ARG A 67 -6.29 9.85 -2.65
C ARG A 67 -5.47 9.54 -1.40
N MET A 68 -5.15 8.28 -1.14
CA MET A 68 -4.27 7.92 -0.02
C MET A 68 -2.93 8.65 -0.08
N ILE A 69 -2.29 8.67 -1.25
CA ILE A 69 -1.00 9.36 -1.44
C ILE A 69 -1.15 10.86 -1.14
N VAL A 70 -2.15 11.51 -1.73
CA VAL A 70 -2.33 12.96 -1.62
C VAL A 70 -2.77 13.38 -0.21
N GLU A 71 -3.72 12.66 0.38
CA GLU A 71 -4.42 13.08 1.59
C GLU A 71 -3.85 12.49 2.88
N LEU A 72 -3.28 11.27 2.84
CA LEU A 72 -2.75 10.60 4.03
C LEU A 72 -1.23 10.66 4.13
N TYR A 73 -0.54 10.74 2.99
CA TYR A 73 0.91 10.76 2.89
C TYR A 73 1.48 12.09 2.38
N ASP A 74 0.69 13.17 2.36
CA ASP A 74 1.11 14.51 1.93
C ASP A 74 1.78 14.54 0.54
N GLY A 75 1.37 13.64 -0.35
CA GLY A 75 1.91 13.47 -1.69
C GLY A 75 3.13 12.53 -1.80
N ASP A 76 3.65 11.96 -0.71
CA ASP A 76 4.71 10.94 -0.75
C ASP A 76 4.11 9.57 -1.12
N ASP A 77 4.49 9.05 -2.28
CA ASP A 77 4.01 7.76 -2.78
C ASP A 77 4.77 6.55 -2.22
N PHE A 78 5.84 6.78 -1.44
CA PHE A 78 6.77 5.74 -1.02
C PHE A 78 6.10 4.51 -0.38
N ILE A 79 5.17 4.72 0.55
CA ILE A 79 4.53 3.61 1.28
C ILE A 79 3.64 2.79 0.35
N VAL A 80 2.85 3.45 -0.49
CA VAL A 80 1.98 2.77 -1.46
C VAL A 80 2.82 2.00 -2.48
N VAL A 81 3.87 2.63 -3.03
CA VAL A 81 4.80 1.96 -3.96
C VAL A 81 5.50 0.78 -3.29
N HIS A 82 5.96 0.94 -2.06
CA HIS A 82 6.61 -0.13 -1.30
C HIS A 82 5.67 -1.33 -1.11
N LEU A 83 4.42 -1.10 -0.72
CA LEU A 83 3.44 -2.18 -0.52
C LEU A 83 3.11 -2.90 -1.84
N LEU A 84 2.90 -2.15 -2.92
CA LEU A 84 2.63 -2.72 -4.24
C LEU A 84 3.82 -3.54 -4.77
N LYS A 85 5.06 -3.07 -4.60
CA LYS A 85 6.28 -3.82 -4.96
C LYS A 85 6.44 -5.11 -4.16
N ASN A 86 5.87 -5.17 -2.96
CA ASN A 86 5.83 -6.38 -2.14
C ASN A 86 4.55 -7.21 -2.36
N HIS A 87 3.88 -7.00 -3.51
CA HIS A 87 2.69 -7.75 -3.94
C HIS A 87 1.52 -7.71 -2.94
N LYS A 88 1.42 -6.65 -2.15
CA LYS A 88 0.24 -6.44 -1.30
C LYS A 88 -0.97 -6.10 -2.16
N SER A 89 -2.08 -6.75 -1.85
CA SER A 89 -3.34 -6.51 -2.54
C SER A 89 -3.88 -5.11 -2.23
N PHE A 90 -4.70 -4.56 -3.13
CA PHE A 90 -5.40 -3.30 -2.91
C PHE A 90 -6.11 -3.27 -1.53
N SER A 91 -6.87 -4.33 -1.23
CA SER A 91 -7.60 -4.49 0.03
C SER A 91 -6.72 -4.49 1.27
N GLU A 92 -5.47 -4.97 1.19
CA GLU A 92 -4.51 -4.87 2.29
C GLU A 92 -3.93 -3.47 2.41
N ILE A 93 -3.62 -2.82 1.30
CA ILE A 93 -3.04 -1.47 1.29
C ILE A 93 -4.00 -0.47 1.93
N ILE A 94 -5.28 -0.47 1.55
CA ILE A 94 -6.25 0.52 2.03
C ILE A 94 -6.68 0.32 3.49
N LYS A 95 -6.40 -0.85 4.08
CA LYS A 95 -6.71 -1.15 5.49
C LYS A 95 -5.71 -0.53 6.46
N HIS A 96 -4.53 -0.17 5.97
CA HIS A 96 -3.43 0.26 6.80
C HIS A 96 -3.01 1.68 6.47
N TYR A 97 -2.72 2.45 7.50
CA TYR A 97 -2.15 3.78 7.36
C TYR A 97 -0.87 3.87 8.19
N TYR A 98 0.27 3.82 7.51
CA TYR A 98 1.57 3.68 8.18
C TYR A 98 2.26 5.02 8.41
N ARG A 99 2.70 5.28 9.64
CA ARG A 99 3.49 6.48 9.97
C ARG A 99 4.90 6.11 10.37
N PHE A 100 5.87 6.90 9.91
CA PHE A 100 7.27 6.68 10.27
C PHE A 100 7.45 6.75 11.78
N LEU A 101 8.16 5.77 12.35
CA LEU A 101 8.41 5.69 13.77
C LEU A 101 9.91 5.85 14.10
N THR A 102 10.74 4.95 13.57
CA THR A 102 12.18 4.93 13.87
C THR A 102 12.95 4.08 12.86
N LYS A 103 14.28 4.23 12.83
CA LYS A 103 15.22 3.33 12.14
C LYS A 103 15.87 2.32 13.09
N ASP A 104 15.66 2.47 14.40
CA ASP A 104 16.29 1.64 15.43
C ASP A 104 15.31 0.55 15.89
N GLU A 105 15.69 -0.71 15.69
CA GLU A 105 14.88 -1.88 16.04
C GLU A 105 14.64 -1.99 17.55
N VAL A 106 15.63 -1.63 18.38
CA VAL A 106 15.47 -1.64 19.84
C VAL A 106 14.50 -0.54 20.27
N GLN A 107 14.55 0.64 19.65
CA GLN A 107 13.60 1.70 19.90
C GLN A 107 12.18 1.30 19.48
N LEU A 108 12.02 0.63 18.32
CA LEU A 108 10.74 0.09 17.89
C LEU A 108 10.14 -0.82 18.97
N MET A 109 10.89 -1.81 19.43
CA MET A 109 10.40 -2.77 20.42
C MET A 109 10.06 -2.11 21.77
N LYS A 110 10.87 -1.13 22.21
CA LYS A 110 10.57 -0.35 23.43
C LYS A 110 9.24 0.40 23.33
N ILE A 111 8.90 0.90 22.14
CA ILE A 111 7.64 1.60 21.91
C ILE A 111 6.47 0.59 21.89
N LEU A 112 6.60 -0.50 21.12
CA LEU A 112 5.57 -1.53 21.02
C LEU A 112 5.25 -2.19 22.37
N TRP A 113 6.23 -2.30 23.26
CA TRP A 113 6.10 -2.98 24.55
C TRP A 113 5.92 -2.06 25.74
N LYS A 114 5.82 -0.74 25.52
CA LYS A 114 5.82 0.27 26.58
C LYS A 114 4.75 0.01 27.65
N ASN A 115 3.58 -0.46 27.24
CA ASN A 115 2.40 -0.67 28.09
C ASN A 115 1.94 -2.13 28.13
N VAL A 116 2.82 -3.08 27.82
CA VAL A 116 2.52 -4.53 27.85
C VAL A 116 3.00 -5.14 29.16
N GLU A 117 2.19 -6.00 29.77
CA GLU A 117 2.59 -6.70 31.01
C GLU A 117 3.82 -7.58 30.79
N ILE A 118 4.74 -7.58 31.77
CA ILE A 118 6.01 -8.33 31.69
C ILE A 118 5.76 -9.83 31.49
N SER A 119 4.73 -10.40 32.10
CA SER A 119 4.31 -11.80 31.92
C SER A 119 4.02 -12.09 30.44
N SER A 120 3.18 -11.27 29.81
CA SER A 120 2.85 -11.40 28.38
C SER A 120 4.07 -11.21 27.48
N LEU A 121 4.99 -10.32 27.83
CA LEU A 121 6.25 -10.14 27.09
C LEU A 121 7.14 -11.37 27.15
N VAL A 122 7.26 -12.01 28.32
CA VAL A 122 8.05 -13.23 28.49
C VAL A 122 7.43 -14.38 27.69
N ASP A 123 6.11 -14.56 27.77
CA ASP A 123 5.40 -15.61 27.02
C ASP A 123 5.54 -15.41 25.51
N PHE A 124 5.36 -14.18 25.04
CA PHE A 124 5.54 -13.83 23.63
C PHE A 124 6.98 -14.07 23.18
N PHE A 125 7.97 -13.58 23.92
CA PHE A 125 9.37 -13.72 23.56
C PHE A 125 9.81 -15.19 23.54
N TYR A 126 9.30 -16.01 24.47
CA TYR A 126 9.54 -17.44 24.48
C TYR A 126 9.00 -18.13 23.22
N GLN A 127 7.85 -17.70 22.69
CA GLN A 127 7.28 -18.24 21.46
C GLN A 127 8.09 -17.86 20.20
N VAL A 128 8.53 -16.60 20.09
CA VAL A 128 9.23 -16.10 18.89
C VAL A 128 10.74 -16.36 18.92
N ASN A 129 11.31 -16.67 20.09
CA ASN A 129 12.69 -17.12 20.34
C ASN A 129 13.81 -16.09 20.09
N ASN A 130 13.62 -15.09 19.22
CA ASN A 130 14.59 -14.03 18.99
C ASN A 130 13.94 -12.71 18.51
N TRP A 131 14.73 -11.64 18.49
CA TRP A 131 14.28 -10.29 18.10
C TRP A 131 13.76 -10.18 16.68
N VAL A 132 14.42 -10.83 15.72
CA VAL A 132 14.02 -10.78 14.30
C VAL A 132 12.62 -11.40 14.13
N SER A 133 12.39 -12.57 14.73
CA SER A 133 11.08 -13.22 14.74
C SER A 133 10.02 -12.37 15.48
N ALA A 134 10.41 -11.68 16.55
CA ALA A 134 9.51 -10.79 17.29
C ALA A 134 9.00 -9.63 16.41
N VAL A 135 9.91 -8.94 15.71
CA VAL A 135 9.56 -7.87 14.76
C VAL A 135 8.71 -8.43 13.62
N GLN A 136 9.10 -9.57 13.05
CA GLN A 136 8.38 -10.23 11.97
C GLN A 136 6.93 -10.55 12.35
N ALA A 137 6.67 -10.96 13.60
CA ALA A 137 5.31 -11.23 14.07
C ALA A 137 4.41 -9.97 14.07
N TYR A 138 4.98 -8.78 14.27
CA TYR A 138 4.25 -7.51 14.11
C TYR A 138 4.09 -7.11 12.64
N VAL A 139 5.07 -7.44 11.79
CA VAL A 139 4.99 -7.22 10.33
C VAL A 139 3.90 -8.08 9.70
N GLU A 140 3.79 -9.35 10.08
CA GLU A 140 2.77 -10.28 9.59
C GLU A 140 1.35 -9.87 9.99
N LYS A 141 1.21 -9.17 11.12
CA LYS A 141 -0.07 -8.61 11.59
C LYS A 141 -0.41 -7.26 10.94
N GLY A 142 0.47 -6.70 10.11
CA GLY A 142 0.30 -5.35 9.56
C GLY A 142 0.42 -4.24 10.59
N VAL A 143 1.00 -4.51 11.77
CA VAL A 143 1.24 -3.49 12.80
C VAL A 143 2.48 -2.66 12.47
N VAL A 144 3.52 -3.34 11.97
CA VAL A 144 4.79 -2.70 11.57
C VAL A 144 4.99 -2.90 10.09
N LEU A 145 5.36 -1.84 9.39
CA LEU A 145 5.90 -1.92 8.04
C LEU A 145 7.41 -1.68 8.10
N ASN A 146 8.17 -2.73 7.77
CA ASN A 146 9.63 -2.66 7.69
C ASN A 146 10.04 -2.26 6.26
N THR A 147 10.79 -1.15 6.13
CA THR A 147 11.21 -0.62 4.83
C THR A 147 12.70 -0.23 4.85
N SER A 148 13.27 0.04 3.69
CA SER A 148 14.61 0.61 3.58
C SER A 148 14.78 2.00 4.23
N LYS A 149 13.67 2.74 4.44
CA LYS A 149 13.68 4.04 5.13
C LYS A 149 13.56 3.90 6.66
N GLY A 150 13.28 2.70 7.17
CA GLY A 150 13.04 2.41 8.59
C GLY A 150 11.68 1.75 8.83
N PHE A 151 11.29 1.72 10.09
CA PHE A 151 10.04 1.14 10.58
C PHE A 151 8.93 2.16 10.63
N TYR A 152 7.79 1.78 10.08
CA TYR A 152 6.55 2.52 10.18
C TYR A 152 5.56 1.71 11.00
N ILE A 153 4.66 2.39 11.69
CA ILE A 153 3.63 1.77 12.52
C ILE A 153 2.25 2.13 11.97
N ASP A 154 1.35 1.16 12.00
CA ASP A 154 -0.04 1.39 11.64
C ASP A 154 -0.68 2.41 12.61
N PHE A 155 -1.39 3.38 12.06
CA PHE A 155 -1.94 4.51 12.81
C PHE A 155 -2.97 4.07 13.86
N ASP A 156 -3.83 3.11 13.54
CA ASP A 156 -4.84 2.62 14.47
C ASP A 156 -4.18 1.91 15.65
N TYR A 157 -3.13 1.12 15.36
CA TYR A 157 -2.32 0.54 16.42
C TYR A 157 -1.61 1.59 17.26
N SER A 158 -1.06 2.65 16.64
CA SER A 158 -0.37 3.71 17.36
C SER A 158 -1.25 4.46 18.36
N ASN A 159 -2.55 4.60 18.10
CA ASN A 159 -3.51 5.22 19.01
C ASN A 159 -3.93 4.29 20.17
N SER A 160 -3.62 3.00 20.07
CA SER A 160 -3.92 2.01 21.11
C SER A 160 -2.77 1.78 22.11
N LEU A 161 -1.57 2.29 21.79
CA LEU A 161 -0.38 2.27 22.63
C LEU A 161 -0.41 3.36 23.70
#